data_AF-A0A8T4AUS9-F1
#
_entry.id   AF-A0A8T4AUS9-F1
#
_cell.length_a   1.000
_cell.length_b   1.000
_cell.length_c   1.000
_cell.angle_alpha   90.00
_cell.angle_beta   90.00
_cell.angle_gamma   90.00
#
_symmetry.space_group_name_H-M   'P 1'
#
loop_
_entity.id
_entity.type
_entity.pdbx_description
1 polymer ?
#
loop_
_entity_poly.entity_id
_entity_poly.type
_entity_poly.pdbx_seq_one_letter_code
_entity_poly.pdbx_strand_id
1 'polypeptide(L)'
;MNKFFSLTLPFLLLFSSSQAFAACTSPAGGESQTRYDFTAHKLYYCDNTNWIESGGGGGSGSDHQVFTASGTWTKPAALGADSIVTVEVWGGGASGGSSSSGTDMSGGGGGGAYTTKIFRAGDLTAAVAITVGAGGVGSSGNSGCVAGAASSFGGYLSAPGGPSCPNGSIPRGVGGYGASPLAGSSADRGLNGAVSNNGLHNGGSAVSGGGGGIYENTSDQYLVGTGGSSVYGGGGGGASPANYGSYYDGGSGAGGISLHGGNGGSGATNVADATNGGIPSGGGIGDVRSGAAGSGGRGEVRVYSTP
;
A
#
# COMPACT_ATOMS: atom_id res chain seq x y z
N MET A 1 100.70 40.84 8.01
CA MET A 1 99.72 40.62 9.11
C MET A 1 98.33 40.57 8.50
N ASN A 2 97.46 39.76 9.09
CA ASN A 2 96.03 39.54 8.81
C ASN A 2 95.68 38.33 7.91
N LYS A 3 95.28 37.29 8.64
CA LYS A 3 94.72 36.01 8.24
C LYS A 3 93.26 36.22 7.79
N PHE A 4 92.80 35.50 6.77
CA PHE A 4 91.38 35.17 6.64
C PHE A 4 91.23 33.69 6.29
N PHE A 5 90.62 32.98 7.23
CA PHE A 5 90.28 31.56 7.23
C PHE A 5 88.88 31.46 6.60
N SER A 6 88.74 30.82 5.44
CA SER A 6 87.44 30.60 4.79
C SER A 6 86.99 29.16 5.09
N LEU A 7 86.00 29.04 5.98
CA LEU A 7 85.38 27.80 6.41
C LEU A 7 84.10 27.59 5.58
N THR A 8 84.16 26.77 4.53
CA THR A 8 83.00 26.36 3.72
C THR A 8 82.23 25.26 4.43
N LEU A 9 81.04 25.61 4.92
CA LEU A 9 80.04 24.72 5.50
C LEU A 9 79.14 24.18 4.35
N PRO A 10 79.00 22.85 4.13
CA PRO A 10 78.09 22.35 3.12
C PRO A 10 76.66 22.36 3.69
N PHE A 11 75.82 23.20 3.09
CA PHE A 11 74.39 23.28 3.37
C PHE A 11 73.70 22.05 2.76
N LEU A 12 73.51 21.01 3.58
CA LEU A 12 72.84 19.76 3.22
C LEU A 12 71.32 20.02 3.15
N LEU A 13 70.83 20.36 1.96
CA LEU A 13 69.40 20.45 1.63
C LEU A 13 68.75 19.05 1.68
N LEU A 14 68.13 18.74 2.82
CA LEU A 14 67.19 17.62 2.95
C LEU A 14 65.93 17.92 2.13
N PHE A 15 65.92 17.48 0.87
CA PHE A 15 64.70 17.35 0.08
C PHE A 15 63.88 16.18 0.64
N SER A 16 63.07 16.45 1.67
CA SER A 16 61.93 15.57 1.99
C SER A 16 60.92 15.66 0.85
N SER A 17 61.00 14.72 -0.08
CA SER A 17 59.99 14.50 -1.11
C SER A 17 58.73 13.96 -0.45
N SER A 18 57.90 14.84 0.09
CA SER A 18 56.50 14.53 0.37
C SER A 18 55.82 14.26 -0.97
N GLN A 19 55.78 12.98 -1.37
CA GLN A 19 54.99 12.53 -2.51
C GLN A 19 53.53 12.79 -2.16
N ALA A 20 53.00 13.91 -2.64
CA ALA A 20 51.58 14.16 -2.67
C ALA A 20 50.97 13.23 -3.71
N PHE A 21 50.62 12.01 -3.30
CA PHE A 21 49.77 11.15 -4.11
C PHE A 21 48.37 11.76 -4.10
N ALA A 22 48.10 12.62 -5.08
CA ALA A 22 46.74 12.83 -5.53
C ALA A 22 46.28 11.48 -6.10
N ALA A 23 45.57 10.72 -5.29
CA ALA A 23 45.15 9.38 -5.62
C ALA A 23 44.09 9.41 -6.75
N CYS A 24 43.22 10.43 -6.76
CA CYS A 24 42.33 10.73 -7.87
C CYS A 24 42.75 12.03 -8.55
N THR A 25 42.73 12.10 -9.90
CA THR A 25 43.42 13.16 -10.65
C THR A 25 42.54 14.30 -11.18
N SER A 26 41.20 14.19 -11.15
CA SER A 26 40.34 15.29 -11.61
C SER A 26 38.94 15.26 -11.00
N PRO A 27 38.64 16.16 -10.03
CA PRO A 27 39.57 17.01 -9.29
C PRO A 27 40.55 16.19 -8.46
N ALA A 28 41.69 16.78 -8.11
CA ALA A 28 42.67 16.10 -7.26
C ALA A 28 42.05 15.75 -5.89
N GLY A 29 42.09 14.47 -5.51
CA GLY A 29 41.55 14.00 -4.23
C GLY A 29 42.43 12.92 -3.60
N GLY A 30 42.47 12.92 -2.27
CA GLY A 30 43.06 11.83 -1.49
C GLY A 30 42.13 10.62 -1.44
N GLU A 31 42.68 9.42 -1.24
CA GLU A 31 41.90 8.20 -0.99
C GLU A 31 40.85 8.43 0.11
N SER A 32 39.67 7.85 -0.05
CA SER A 32 38.52 8.00 0.86
C SER A 32 37.90 9.40 0.94
N GLN A 33 38.37 10.37 0.16
CA GLN A 33 37.62 11.63 0.03
C GLN A 33 36.30 11.40 -0.70
N THR A 34 35.28 12.13 -0.27
CA THR A 34 33.99 12.19 -0.94
C THR A 34 33.79 13.56 -1.59
N ARG A 35 33.09 13.58 -2.72
CA ARG A 35 32.76 14.80 -3.46
C ARG A 35 31.32 14.73 -3.92
N TYR A 36 30.57 15.83 -3.75
CA TYR A 36 29.27 15.99 -4.39
C TYR A 36 29.40 16.87 -5.63
N ASP A 37 28.91 16.37 -6.77
CA ASP A 37 28.73 17.15 -7.98
C ASP A 37 27.32 17.77 -7.96
N PHE A 38 27.25 19.08 -7.72
CA PHE A 38 26.00 19.83 -7.69
C PHE A 38 25.31 19.97 -9.05
N THR A 39 26.04 19.76 -10.15
CA THR A 39 25.48 19.82 -11.50
C THR A 39 24.78 18.50 -11.83
N ALA A 40 25.42 17.38 -11.48
CA ALA A 40 24.89 16.05 -11.74
C ALA A 40 24.04 15.48 -10.59
N HIS A 41 24.02 16.16 -9.44
CA HIS A 41 23.43 15.70 -8.18
C HIS A 41 23.96 14.34 -7.69
N LYS A 42 25.27 14.09 -7.86
CA LYS A 42 25.91 12.79 -7.60
C LYS A 42 26.97 12.89 -6.52
N LEU A 43 27.01 11.91 -5.63
CA LEU A 43 28.13 11.74 -4.70
C LEU A 43 29.18 10.82 -5.33
N TYR A 44 30.44 11.12 -5.11
CA TYR A 44 31.58 10.31 -5.54
C TYR A 44 32.49 10.04 -4.34
N TYR A 45 33.19 8.90 -4.34
CA TYR A 45 34.29 8.58 -3.42
C TYR A 45 35.56 8.24 -4.21
N CYS A 46 36.73 8.61 -3.68
CA CYS A 46 38.02 8.31 -4.31
C CYS A 46 38.54 6.93 -3.88
N ASP A 47 38.69 5.99 -4.82
CA ASP A 47 39.14 4.60 -4.57
C ASP A 47 40.66 4.40 -4.70
N ASN A 48 41.42 5.47 -4.44
CA ASN A 48 42.87 5.57 -4.63
C ASN A 48 43.33 5.77 -6.09
N THR A 49 42.45 5.67 -7.10
CA THR A 49 42.81 5.94 -8.50
C THR A 49 41.74 6.73 -9.26
N ASN A 50 40.47 6.50 -8.95
CA ASN A 50 39.32 7.05 -9.65
C ASN A 50 38.28 7.61 -8.69
N TRP A 51 37.54 8.62 -9.15
CA TRP A 51 36.29 9.03 -8.52
C TRP A 51 35.18 8.04 -8.91
N ILE A 52 34.78 7.20 -7.95
CA ILE A 52 33.69 6.24 -8.12
C ILE A 52 32.39 6.89 -7.64
N GLU A 53 31.33 6.83 -8.43
CA GLU A 53 30.03 7.36 -8.06
C GLU A 53 29.42 6.56 -6.90
N SER A 54 29.34 7.16 -5.72
CA SER A 54 28.59 6.64 -4.58
C SER A 54 27.10 6.93 -4.81
N GLY A 55 26.42 5.99 -5.47
CA GLY A 55 24.96 6.01 -5.62
C GLY A 55 24.41 5.94 -7.04
N GLY A 56 25.26 5.79 -8.07
CA GLY A 56 24.77 5.62 -9.45
C GLY A 56 25.63 4.76 -10.37
N GLY A 57 26.64 4.07 -9.83
CA GLY A 57 27.01 2.79 -10.43
C GLY A 57 25.80 1.87 -10.28
N GLY A 58 25.34 1.26 -11.36
CA GLY A 58 24.33 0.22 -11.38
C GLY A 58 24.80 -1.03 -10.62
N GLY A 59 25.15 -0.86 -9.35
CA GLY A 59 25.20 -1.93 -8.40
C GLY A 59 23.85 -2.59 -8.44
N SER A 60 23.87 -3.90 -8.25
CA SER A 60 22.72 -4.77 -8.16
C SER A 60 21.81 -4.45 -6.96
N GLY A 61 21.54 -3.17 -6.71
CA GLY A 61 20.56 -2.68 -5.77
C GLY A 61 19.21 -3.20 -6.20
N SER A 62 18.46 -3.67 -5.23
CA SER A 62 17.10 -4.14 -5.45
C SER A 62 16.30 -3.08 -6.20
N ASP A 63 15.82 -3.38 -7.40
CA ASP A 63 14.91 -2.50 -8.13
C ASP A 63 13.49 -2.70 -7.57
N HIS A 64 12.91 -1.61 -7.08
CA HIS A 64 11.59 -1.58 -6.46
C HIS A 64 10.70 -0.59 -7.22
N GLN A 65 9.67 -1.13 -7.89
CA GLN A 65 8.72 -0.36 -8.67
C GLN A 65 7.32 -0.48 -8.06
N VAL A 66 6.65 0.65 -7.85
CA VAL A 66 5.27 0.72 -7.33
C VAL A 66 4.34 1.30 -8.39
N PHE A 67 3.28 0.56 -8.71
CA PHE A 67 2.25 0.96 -9.67
C PHE A 67 0.98 1.32 -8.92
N THR A 68 0.64 2.60 -8.92
CA THR A 68 -0.63 3.14 -8.41
C THR A 68 -1.64 3.46 -9.52
N ALA A 69 -1.23 3.25 -10.78
CA ALA A 69 -2.05 3.27 -11.99
C ALA A 69 -1.59 2.15 -12.92
N SER A 70 -2.48 1.70 -13.81
CA SER A 70 -2.16 0.67 -14.82
C SER A 70 -1.02 1.12 -15.73
N GLY A 71 -0.20 0.16 -16.17
CA GLY A 71 1.01 0.45 -16.93
C GLY A 71 1.68 -0.81 -17.45
N THR A 72 2.99 -0.76 -17.61
CA THR A 72 3.81 -1.91 -18.03
C THR A 72 5.06 -1.95 -17.17
N TRP A 73 5.33 -3.10 -16.58
CA TRP A 73 6.63 -3.39 -15.99
C TRP A 73 7.55 -3.90 -17.09
N THR A 74 8.70 -3.25 -17.24
CA THR A 74 9.75 -3.68 -18.16
C THR A 74 10.87 -4.30 -17.33
N LYS A 75 11.22 -5.55 -17.62
CA LYS A 75 12.28 -6.27 -16.93
C LYS A 75 13.59 -5.49 -17.05
N PRO A 76 14.23 -5.09 -15.94
CA PRO A 76 15.53 -4.46 -15.98
C PRO A 76 16.54 -5.36 -16.70
N ALA A 77 17.34 -4.77 -17.60
CA ALA A 77 18.33 -5.50 -18.38
C ALA A 77 19.41 -6.19 -17.52
N ALA A 78 19.61 -5.74 -16.29
CA ALA A 78 20.55 -6.31 -15.33
C ALA A 78 20.05 -7.59 -14.65
N LEU A 79 18.76 -7.94 -14.77
CA LEU A 79 18.25 -9.19 -14.19
C LEU A 79 18.61 -10.37 -15.08
N GLY A 80 19.48 -11.24 -14.56
CA GLY A 80 19.75 -12.55 -15.14
C GLY A 80 18.51 -13.46 -15.06
N ALA A 81 18.51 -14.57 -15.81
CA ALA A 81 17.36 -15.49 -15.81
C ALA A 81 17.06 -16.10 -14.42
N ASP A 82 18.08 -16.26 -13.58
CA ASP A 82 17.96 -16.83 -12.24
C ASP A 82 17.72 -15.78 -11.14
N SER A 83 17.71 -14.48 -11.49
CA SER A 83 17.40 -13.41 -10.54
C SER A 83 15.98 -13.56 -9.99
N ILE A 84 15.78 -13.11 -8.76
CA ILE A 84 14.49 -13.24 -8.06
C ILE A 84 13.65 -11.98 -8.26
N VAL A 85 12.37 -12.18 -8.58
CA VAL A 85 11.35 -11.14 -8.67
C VAL A 85 10.20 -11.47 -7.72
N THR A 86 10.01 -10.66 -6.70
CA THR A 86 8.86 -10.73 -5.79
C THR A 86 7.81 -9.73 -6.25
N VAL A 87 6.59 -10.20 -6.44
CA VAL A 87 5.46 -9.36 -6.86
C VAL A 87 4.39 -9.41 -5.80
N GLU A 88 3.94 -8.23 -5.37
CA GLU A 88 2.83 -8.04 -4.45
C GLU A 88 1.69 -7.30 -5.16
N VAL A 89 0.46 -7.76 -4.98
CA VAL A 89 -0.71 -7.23 -5.69
C VAL A 89 -1.86 -7.05 -4.70
N TRP A 90 -2.45 -5.86 -4.69
CA TRP A 90 -3.65 -5.51 -3.95
C TRP A 90 -4.80 -5.16 -4.90
N GLY A 91 -5.96 -5.79 -4.76
CA GLY A 91 -7.19 -5.39 -5.48
C GLY A 91 -7.80 -4.11 -4.90
N GLY A 92 -8.66 -3.42 -5.65
CA GLY A 92 -9.40 -2.26 -5.09
C GLY A 92 -10.43 -2.69 -4.05
N GLY A 93 -10.67 -1.88 -3.02
CA GLY A 93 -11.74 -2.12 -2.03
C GLY A 93 -13.12 -1.77 -2.59
N ALA A 94 -14.19 -2.32 -2.02
CA ALA A 94 -15.57 -1.95 -2.37
C ALA A 94 -15.96 -0.61 -1.73
N SER A 95 -16.98 0.06 -2.28
CA SER A 95 -17.61 1.22 -1.63
C SER A 95 -18.44 0.79 -0.42
N GLY A 96 -18.92 1.74 0.38
CA GLY A 96 -20.07 1.48 1.26
C GLY A 96 -21.39 1.48 0.50
N GLY A 97 -22.44 0.94 1.13
CA GLY A 97 -23.81 1.08 0.64
C GLY A 97 -24.40 2.44 1.02
N SER A 98 -25.43 2.89 0.33
CA SER A 98 -26.15 4.11 0.69
C SER A 98 -27.63 3.82 0.87
N SER A 99 -28.24 4.49 1.86
CA SER A 99 -29.68 4.50 2.08
C SER A 99 -30.21 5.94 2.08
N SER A 100 -31.38 6.14 1.46
CA SER A 100 -32.13 7.39 1.55
C SER A 100 -33.26 7.36 2.58
N SER A 101 -33.53 6.18 3.18
CA SER A 101 -34.58 6.03 4.18
C SER A 101 -33.99 6.05 5.58
N GLY A 102 -34.61 6.80 6.50
CA GLY A 102 -34.20 6.82 7.90
C GLY A 102 -34.38 5.49 8.63
N THR A 103 -35.09 4.53 8.02
CA THR A 103 -35.27 3.17 8.54
C THR A 103 -34.31 2.15 7.94
N ASP A 104 -33.73 2.46 6.78
CA ASP A 104 -32.91 1.51 6.04
C ASP A 104 -31.44 1.73 6.42
N MET A 105 -30.71 0.62 6.55
CA MET A 105 -29.36 0.60 7.06
C MET A 105 -28.39 0.26 5.94
N SER A 106 -27.24 0.92 5.92
CA SER A 106 -26.18 0.66 4.96
C SER A 106 -25.00 -0.06 5.60
N GLY A 107 -24.59 -1.18 5.00
CA GLY A 107 -23.35 -1.87 5.36
C GLY A 107 -22.11 -1.18 4.79
N GLY A 108 -20.95 -1.48 5.38
CA GLY A 108 -19.66 -1.08 4.84
C GLY A 108 -19.19 -1.96 3.68
N GLY A 109 -18.28 -1.42 2.86
CA GLY A 109 -17.61 -2.15 1.80
C GLY A 109 -16.54 -3.11 2.31
N GLY A 110 -16.37 -4.25 1.63
CA GLY A 110 -15.26 -5.15 1.89
C GLY A 110 -13.93 -4.58 1.37
N GLY A 111 -12.83 -4.87 2.08
CA GLY A 111 -11.49 -4.57 1.60
C GLY A 111 -11.06 -5.48 0.43
N GLY A 112 -10.20 -4.96 -0.44
CA GLY A 112 -9.61 -5.69 -1.55
C GLY A 112 -8.58 -6.73 -1.10
N ALA A 113 -8.37 -7.75 -1.94
CA ALA A 113 -7.50 -8.87 -1.61
C ALA A 113 -6.02 -8.49 -1.71
N TYR A 114 -5.16 -9.20 -0.98
CA TYR A 114 -3.72 -9.24 -1.22
C TYR A 114 -3.27 -10.59 -1.77
N THR A 115 -2.32 -10.57 -2.71
CA THR A 115 -1.58 -11.75 -3.17
C THR A 115 -0.11 -11.42 -3.34
N THR A 116 0.75 -12.41 -3.10
CA THR A 116 2.19 -12.33 -3.35
C THR A 116 2.69 -13.58 -4.04
N LYS A 117 3.70 -13.43 -4.90
CA LYS A 117 4.39 -14.55 -5.52
C LYS A 117 5.83 -14.18 -5.85
N ILE A 118 6.72 -15.15 -5.67
CA ILE A 118 8.12 -15.07 -6.05
C ILE A 118 8.30 -15.80 -7.38
N PHE A 119 8.96 -15.14 -8.32
CA PHE A 119 9.27 -15.65 -9.66
C PHE A 119 10.78 -15.66 -9.87
N ARG A 120 11.27 -16.54 -10.75
CA ARG A 120 12.55 -16.31 -11.40
C ARG A 120 12.34 -15.35 -12.57
N ALA A 121 13.27 -14.43 -12.78
CA ALA A 121 13.16 -13.47 -13.87
C ALA A 121 13.08 -14.14 -15.24
N GLY A 122 13.69 -15.30 -15.44
CA GLY A 122 13.60 -16.09 -16.68
C GLY A 122 12.19 -16.62 -17.00
N ASP A 123 11.34 -16.78 -15.99
CA ASP A 123 9.96 -17.26 -16.16
C ASP A 123 8.98 -16.12 -16.56
N LEU A 124 9.45 -14.87 -16.53
CA LEU A 124 8.69 -13.67 -16.89
C LEU A 124 9.03 -13.18 -18.30
N THR A 125 8.06 -12.62 -19.02
CA THR A 125 8.32 -11.89 -20.26
C THR A 125 9.15 -10.61 -20.00
N ALA A 126 9.78 -10.07 -21.04
CA ALA A 126 10.56 -8.83 -20.94
C ALA A 126 9.68 -7.60 -20.61
N ALA A 127 8.41 -7.64 -21.01
CA ALA A 127 7.41 -6.64 -20.66
C ALA A 127 6.16 -7.36 -20.13
N VAL A 128 5.64 -6.90 -18.99
CA VAL A 128 4.44 -7.45 -18.34
C VAL A 128 3.44 -6.31 -18.13
N ALA A 129 2.23 -6.47 -18.64
CA ALA A 129 1.16 -5.49 -18.41
C ALA A 129 0.77 -5.46 -16.93
N ILE A 130 0.60 -4.26 -16.37
CA ILE A 130 0.15 -4.04 -14.99
C ILE A 130 -1.26 -3.48 -15.03
N THR A 131 -2.17 -4.11 -14.31
CA THR A 131 -3.52 -3.56 -14.09
C THR A 131 -3.66 -3.20 -12.62
N VAL A 132 -4.01 -1.95 -12.35
CA VAL A 132 -4.37 -1.49 -11.01
C VAL A 132 -5.88 -1.34 -10.94
N GLY A 133 -6.52 -2.15 -10.10
CA GLY A 133 -7.95 -2.12 -9.90
C GLY A 133 -8.40 -0.81 -9.26
N ALA A 134 -9.42 -0.17 -9.83
CA ALA A 134 -10.09 0.94 -9.17
C ALA A 134 -10.81 0.47 -7.89
N GLY A 135 -10.91 1.35 -6.89
CA GLY A 135 -11.83 1.13 -5.78
C GLY A 135 -13.28 1.31 -6.23
N GLY A 136 -14.22 0.70 -5.50
CA GLY A 136 -15.65 0.88 -5.70
C GLY A 136 -16.03 2.34 -5.49
N VAL A 137 -16.81 2.91 -6.40
CA VAL A 137 -17.26 4.30 -6.32
C VAL A 137 -18.35 4.43 -5.26
N GLY A 138 -18.22 5.42 -4.38
CA GLY A 138 -19.23 5.78 -3.40
C GLY A 138 -20.61 5.93 -4.04
N SER A 139 -21.61 5.28 -3.45
CA SER A 139 -22.99 5.32 -3.95
C SER A 139 -23.81 6.40 -3.25
N SER A 140 -24.84 6.90 -3.90
CA SER A 140 -25.84 7.80 -3.31
C SER A 140 -27.25 7.24 -3.51
N GLY A 141 -28.21 7.74 -2.73
CA GLY A 141 -29.60 7.26 -2.75
C GLY A 141 -29.74 5.89 -2.08
N ASN A 142 -30.62 5.03 -2.62
CA ASN A 142 -30.86 3.68 -2.08
C ASN A 142 -30.15 2.63 -2.95
N SER A 143 -28.84 2.50 -2.74
CA SER A 143 -27.95 1.70 -3.59
C SER A 143 -27.09 0.80 -2.72
N GLY A 144 -26.91 -0.46 -3.12
CA GLY A 144 -25.89 -1.30 -2.50
C GLY A 144 -24.49 -0.82 -2.86
N CYS A 145 -23.49 -1.43 -2.23
CA CYS A 145 -22.12 -1.05 -2.50
C CYS A 145 -21.60 -1.57 -3.85
N VAL A 146 -20.70 -0.80 -4.43
CA VAL A 146 -20.02 -1.09 -5.69
C VAL A 146 -18.74 -1.87 -5.40
N ALA A 147 -18.58 -3.01 -6.06
CA ALA A 147 -17.37 -3.82 -5.93
C ALA A 147 -16.12 -3.07 -6.41
N GLY A 148 -14.99 -3.32 -5.75
CA GLY A 148 -13.68 -2.91 -6.26
C GLY A 148 -13.24 -3.80 -7.42
N ALA A 149 -12.41 -3.27 -8.31
CA ALA A 149 -11.83 -4.02 -9.41
C ALA A 149 -10.58 -4.80 -8.97
N ALA A 150 -10.27 -5.90 -9.66
CA ALA A 150 -9.05 -6.66 -9.43
C ALA A 150 -7.81 -5.92 -9.93
N SER A 151 -6.66 -6.17 -9.30
CA SER A 151 -5.34 -5.77 -9.79
C SER A 151 -4.56 -7.00 -10.27
N SER A 152 -3.64 -6.83 -11.21
CA SER A 152 -2.84 -7.93 -11.74
C SER A 152 -1.45 -7.53 -12.24
N PHE A 153 -0.56 -8.53 -12.19
CA PHE A 153 0.75 -8.54 -12.85
C PHE A 153 0.66 -9.51 -14.04
N GLY A 154 0.27 -8.98 -15.20
CA GLY A 154 -0.01 -9.75 -16.40
C GLY A 154 -1.04 -10.86 -16.14
N GLY A 155 -0.76 -12.04 -16.71
CA GLY A 155 -1.48 -13.28 -16.39
C GLY A 155 -0.83 -14.10 -15.26
N TYR A 156 0.19 -13.58 -14.59
CA TYR A 156 1.02 -14.35 -13.66
C TYR A 156 0.50 -14.33 -12.22
N LEU A 157 -0.10 -13.22 -11.80
CA LEU A 157 -0.62 -13.00 -10.46
C LEU A 157 -1.77 -11.99 -10.50
N SER A 158 -2.83 -12.23 -9.73
CA SER A 158 -4.00 -11.36 -9.63
C SER A 158 -4.51 -11.34 -8.19
N ALA A 159 -4.91 -10.16 -7.72
CA ALA A 159 -5.62 -10.00 -6.46
C ALA A 159 -7.04 -9.50 -6.74
N PRO A 160 -8.08 -10.26 -6.30
CA PRO A 160 -9.46 -9.82 -6.44
C PRO A 160 -9.74 -8.49 -5.73
N GLY A 161 -10.65 -7.70 -6.29
CA GLY A 161 -11.20 -6.54 -5.58
C GLY A 161 -12.19 -6.94 -4.48
N GLY A 162 -12.49 -5.99 -3.60
CA GLY A 162 -13.50 -6.11 -2.56
C GLY A 162 -14.86 -6.39 -3.20
N PRO A 163 -15.58 -7.44 -2.79
CA PRO A 163 -16.89 -7.76 -3.35
C PRO A 163 -17.93 -6.72 -2.94
N SER A 164 -18.95 -6.56 -3.78
CA SER A 164 -20.16 -5.83 -3.41
C SER A 164 -20.89 -6.56 -2.28
N CYS A 165 -21.60 -5.79 -1.49
CA CYS A 165 -22.62 -6.24 -0.56
C CYS A 165 -23.89 -6.58 -1.36
N PRO A 166 -24.71 -7.54 -0.91
CA PRO A 166 -25.94 -7.89 -1.59
C PRO A 166 -26.84 -6.66 -1.78
N ASN A 167 -27.23 -6.39 -3.02
CA ASN A 167 -28.25 -5.38 -3.33
C ASN A 167 -29.58 -5.84 -2.73
N GLY A 168 -30.15 -5.03 -1.84
CA GLY A 168 -31.50 -5.22 -1.38
C GLY A 168 -31.76 -4.39 -0.14
N SER A 169 -32.92 -3.76 -0.12
CA SER A 169 -33.60 -3.26 1.07
C SER A 169 -33.96 -4.41 2.01
N ILE A 170 -32.96 -5.22 2.39
CA ILE A 170 -33.06 -6.07 3.55
C ILE A 170 -33.04 -5.12 4.74
N PRO A 171 -33.96 -5.25 5.71
CA PRO A 171 -33.97 -4.45 6.94
C PRO A 171 -32.70 -4.57 7.81
N ARG A 172 -31.66 -5.25 7.31
CA ARG A 172 -30.39 -5.55 7.94
C ARG A 172 -29.32 -5.32 6.87
N GLY A 173 -28.57 -4.22 6.97
CA GLY A 173 -27.47 -3.93 6.05
C GLY A 173 -26.37 -4.98 6.21
N VAL A 174 -26.17 -5.83 5.20
CA VAL A 174 -25.11 -6.84 5.18
C VAL A 174 -23.83 -6.16 4.68
N GLY A 175 -22.76 -6.25 5.46
CA GLY A 175 -21.43 -5.77 5.06
C GLY A 175 -20.87 -6.59 3.89
N GLY A 176 -20.00 -5.98 3.09
CA GLY A 176 -19.28 -6.70 2.03
C GLY A 176 -18.36 -7.80 2.59
N TYR A 177 -18.11 -8.87 1.84
CA TYR A 177 -17.16 -9.90 2.28
C TYR A 177 -15.71 -9.41 2.16
N GLY A 178 -14.80 -10.01 2.92
CA GLY A 178 -13.37 -9.89 2.64
C GLY A 178 -13.01 -10.60 1.33
N ALA A 179 -12.28 -9.93 0.43
CA ALA A 179 -11.80 -10.58 -0.78
C ALA A 179 -10.71 -11.61 -0.44
N SER A 180 -10.80 -12.82 -1.03
CA SER A 180 -9.78 -13.87 -0.88
C SER A 180 -9.32 -14.36 -2.24
N PRO A 181 -8.00 -14.55 -2.44
CA PRO A 181 -7.46 -15.13 -3.66
C PRO A 181 -7.65 -16.66 -3.76
N LEU A 182 -7.95 -17.34 -2.63
CA LEU A 182 -8.16 -18.77 -2.62
C LEU A 182 -9.62 -19.09 -2.96
N ALA A 183 -9.84 -19.60 -4.17
CA ALA A 183 -11.14 -20.10 -4.59
C ALA A 183 -11.50 -21.34 -3.77
N GLY A 184 -12.37 -21.21 -2.76
CA GLY A 184 -13.10 -22.35 -2.21
C GLY A 184 -13.20 -22.48 -0.69
N SER A 185 -12.43 -21.75 0.12
CA SER A 185 -12.58 -21.80 1.58
C SER A 185 -13.44 -20.63 2.07
N SER A 186 -14.54 -20.95 2.75
CA SER A 186 -15.36 -19.96 3.47
C SER A 186 -14.62 -19.34 4.66
N ALA A 187 -13.49 -19.94 5.07
CA ALA A 187 -12.65 -19.48 6.18
C ALA A 187 -11.67 -18.36 5.79
N ASP A 188 -11.19 -18.32 4.54
CA ASP A 188 -10.22 -17.31 4.09
C ASP A 188 -10.89 -16.06 3.48
N ARG A 189 -12.12 -16.21 2.98
CA ARG A 189 -13.00 -15.06 2.74
C ARG A 189 -13.44 -14.61 4.10
N GLY A 190 -12.90 -13.50 4.62
CA GLY A 190 -13.24 -12.96 5.93
C GLY A 190 -14.72 -13.18 6.18
N LEU A 191 -15.02 -14.06 7.15
CA LEU A 191 -16.38 -14.55 7.37
C LEU A 191 -17.30 -13.34 7.40
N ASN A 192 -18.45 -13.43 6.71
CA ASN A 192 -19.56 -12.51 6.92
C ASN A 192 -19.60 -12.25 8.42
N GLY A 193 -19.48 -11.00 8.89
CA GLY A 193 -19.43 -10.68 10.32
C GLY A 193 -20.45 -11.59 11.02
N ALA A 194 -19.95 -12.63 11.69
CA ALA A 194 -20.80 -13.78 11.90
C ALA A 194 -21.90 -13.29 12.82
N VAL A 195 -23.15 -13.44 12.37
CA VAL A 195 -24.34 -13.21 13.19
C VAL A 195 -24.29 -14.24 14.31
N SER A 196 -23.40 -14.02 15.29
CA SER A 196 -23.39 -14.80 16.50
C SER A 196 -24.56 -14.26 17.30
N ASN A 197 -25.50 -15.13 17.65
CA ASN A 197 -26.63 -14.80 18.53
C ASN A 197 -26.19 -14.34 19.95
N ASN A 198 -24.93 -13.93 20.14
CA ASN A 198 -24.31 -13.64 21.42
C ASN A 198 -23.46 -12.35 21.43
N GLY A 199 -23.76 -11.37 20.57
CA GLY A 199 -23.43 -9.95 20.80
C GLY A 199 -22.02 -9.48 20.44
N LEU A 200 -21.24 -10.21 19.64
CA LEU A 200 -19.96 -9.74 19.10
C LEU A 200 -20.00 -9.67 17.57
N HIS A 201 -20.35 -8.49 17.05
CA HIS A 201 -20.54 -8.17 15.62
C HIS A 201 -19.29 -7.52 14.99
N ASN A 202 -18.14 -8.18 15.09
CA ASN A 202 -16.94 -7.72 14.39
C ASN A 202 -16.91 -8.38 13.00
N GLY A 203 -16.67 -7.58 11.95
CA GLY A 203 -16.29 -8.15 10.65
C GLY A 203 -15.11 -9.12 10.84
N GLY A 204 -15.18 -10.31 10.24
CA GLY A 204 -14.15 -11.32 10.45
C GLY A 204 -12.77 -10.77 10.07
N SER A 205 -11.80 -10.89 10.98
CA SER A 205 -10.41 -10.58 10.67
C SER A 205 -9.91 -11.57 9.62
N ALA A 206 -9.34 -11.07 8.53
CA ALA A 206 -8.84 -11.91 7.45
C ALA A 206 -7.42 -11.55 7.04
N VAL A 207 -6.65 -12.55 6.61
CA VAL A 207 -5.29 -12.32 6.12
C VAL A 207 -5.31 -11.47 4.85
N SER A 208 -6.27 -11.76 3.96
CA SER A 208 -6.32 -11.27 2.59
C SER A 208 -7.22 -10.06 2.36
N GLY A 209 -8.22 -9.78 3.20
CA GLY A 209 -9.10 -8.61 3.09
C GLY A 209 -10.22 -8.65 4.14
N GLY A 210 -10.50 -7.54 4.80
CA GLY A 210 -11.50 -7.44 5.85
C GLY A 210 -12.94 -7.31 5.33
N GLY A 211 -13.89 -7.97 5.98
CA GLY A 211 -15.31 -7.81 5.68
C GLY A 211 -15.84 -6.43 6.14
N GLY A 212 -16.84 -5.88 5.46
CA GLY A 212 -17.54 -4.68 5.89
C GLY A 212 -18.35 -4.91 7.17
N GLY A 213 -18.56 -3.83 7.92
CA GLY A 213 -19.41 -3.82 9.10
C GLY A 213 -20.85 -4.13 8.74
N ILE A 214 -21.49 -4.95 9.57
CA ILE A 214 -22.89 -5.31 9.48
C ILE A 214 -23.67 -4.48 10.47
N TYR A 215 -24.86 -4.05 10.08
CA TYR A 215 -25.81 -3.50 11.03
C TYR A 215 -26.85 -4.55 11.39
N GLU A 216 -27.07 -4.78 12.69
CA GLU A 216 -28.17 -5.62 13.19
C GLU A 216 -29.10 -4.86 14.12
N ASN A 217 -30.39 -4.87 13.78
CA ASN A 217 -31.46 -4.48 14.68
C ASN A 217 -31.94 -5.72 15.44
N THR A 218 -31.58 -5.82 16.72
CA THR A 218 -32.29 -6.70 17.66
C THR A 218 -33.24 -5.82 18.46
N SER A 219 -34.41 -6.35 18.85
CA SER A 219 -35.52 -5.58 19.46
C SER A 219 -35.10 -4.71 20.66
N ASP A 220 -33.96 -4.99 21.29
CA ASP A 220 -33.48 -4.31 22.49
C ASP A 220 -32.06 -3.73 22.39
N GLN A 221 -31.31 -3.94 21.30
CA GLN A 221 -29.94 -3.41 21.13
C GLN A 221 -29.63 -3.00 19.68
N TYR A 222 -29.25 -1.72 19.54
CA TYR A 222 -28.68 -1.13 18.32
C TYR A 222 -27.15 -1.30 18.36
N LEU A 223 -26.62 -2.30 17.65
CA LEU A 223 -25.19 -2.54 17.53
C LEU A 223 -24.71 -2.12 16.14
N VAL A 224 -23.75 -1.20 16.11
CA VAL A 224 -23.13 -0.74 14.88
C VAL A 224 -21.89 -1.58 14.63
N GLY A 225 -21.93 -2.42 13.60
CA GLY A 225 -20.81 -3.28 13.27
C GLY A 225 -19.59 -2.49 12.81
N THR A 226 -18.44 -2.87 13.36
CA THR A 226 -17.14 -2.42 12.89
C THR A 226 -16.75 -3.20 11.64
N GLY A 227 -15.98 -2.56 10.77
CA GLY A 227 -15.33 -3.24 9.67
C GLY A 227 -14.32 -4.26 10.19
N GLY A 228 -14.19 -5.38 9.50
CA GLY A 228 -13.21 -6.41 9.78
C GLY A 228 -11.80 -5.93 9.46
N SER A 229 -10.87 -6.24 10.37
CA SER A 229 -9.46 -5.94 10.18
C SER A 229 -8.79 -6.93 9.23
N SER A 230 -7.62 -6.58 8.71
CA SER A 230 -6.82 -7.48 7.91
C SER A 230 -5.33 -7.35 8.21
N VAL A 231 -4.54 -8.34 7.78
CA VAL A 231 -3.08 -8.22 7.86
C VAL A 231 -2.55 -7.61 6.57
N TYR A 232 -2.83 -8.24 5.43
CA TYR A 232 -2.22 -7.85 4.17
C TYR A 232 -3.15 -7.11 3.22
N GLY A 233 -4.42 -7.52 3.09
CA GLY A 233 -5.41 -6.80 2.27
C GLY A 233 -5.94 -5.54 2.92
N GLY A 234 -6.97 -4.94 2.33
CA GLY A 234 -7.63 -3.78 2.90
C GLY A 234 -8.54 -4.14 4.07
N GLY A 235 -8.67 -3.24 5.05
CA GLY A 235 -9.69 -3.34 6.09
C GLY A 235 -11.08 -3.05 5.52
N GLY A 236 -12.13 -3.68 6.04
CA GLY A 236 -13.51 -3.39 5.61
C GLY A 236 -14.03 -2.08 6.20
N GLY A 237 -14.94 -1.39 5.51
CA GLY A 237 -15.58 -0.18 6.03
C GLY A 237 -16.55 -0.51 7.17
N GLY A 238 -16.76 0.42 8.10
CA GLY A 238 -17.76 0.27 9.16
C GLY A 238 -19.22 0.26 8.65
N ALA A 239 -20.17 -0.01 9.53
CA ALA A 239 -21.59 0.25 9.27
C ALA A 239 -21.98 1.65 9.76
N SER A 240 -23.05 2.21 9.17
CA SER A 240 -23.66 3.45 9.67
C SER A 240 -25.02 3.15 10.32
N PRO A 241 -25.29 3.63 11.55
CA PRO A 241 -26.56 3.36 12.23
C PRO A 241 -27.72 4.13 11.62
N ALA A 242 -28.85 3.47 11.40
CA ALA A 242 -30.10 4.17 11.14
C ALA A 242 -30.49 4.98 12.38
N ASN A 243 -30.69 6.29 12.20
CA ASN A 243 -31.14 7.19 13.27
C ASN A 243 -32.63 6.97 13.53
N TYR A 244 -32.96 6.05 14.43
CA TYR A 244 -34.32 5.85 14.91
C TYR A 244 -34.64 6.86 16.04
N GLY A 245 -34.83 8.12 15.67
CA GLY A 245 -35.18 9.20 16.60
C GLY A 245 -34.01 9.73 17.45
N SER A 246 -34.21 10.88 18.09
CA SER A 246 -33.22 11.65 18.86
C SER A 246 -32.72 10.97 20.15
N TYR A 247 -32.99 9.67 20.33
CA TYR A 247 -32.73 8.96 21.57
C TYR A 247 -31.51 8.03 21.50
N TYR A 248 -30.89 7.86 20.33
CA TYR A 248 -29.79 6.92 20.16
C TYR A 248 -28.62 7.55 19.39
N ASP A 249 -27.68 8.15 20.13
CA ASP A 249 -26.33 8.50 19.66
C ASP A 249 -25.45 7.24 19.51
N GLY A 250 -25.94 6.25 18.76
CA GLY A 250 -25.11 5.13 18.35
C GLY A 250 -23.97 5.68 17.50
N GLY A 251 -22.75 5.64 18.00
CA GLY A 251 -21.58 6.06 17.24
C GLY A 251 -21.47 5.29 15.92
N SER A 252 -20.93 5.92 14.89
CA SER A 252 -20.62 5.26 13.63
C SER A 252 -19.66 4.09 13.82
N GLY A 253 -19.84 3.01 13.08
CA GLY A 253 -18.91 1.88 13.09
C GLY A 253 -17.54 2.33 12.59
N ALA A 254 -16.50 1.99 13.33
CA ALA A 254 -15.13 2.17 12.86
C ALA A 254 -14.85 1.25 11.67
N GLY A 255 -14.07 1.73 10.71
CA GLY A 255 -13.47 0.86 9.70
C GLY A 255 -12.47 -0.12 10.31
N GLY A 256 -12.29 -1.27 9.68
CA GLY A 256 -11.28 -2.25 10.06
C GLY A 256 -9.87 -1.72 9.79
N ILE A 257 -8.91 -2.17 10.60
CA ILE A 257 -7.50 -1.76 10.47
C ILE A 257 -6.75 -2.77 9.62
N SER A 258 -5.84 -2.31 8.77
CA SER A 258 -4.89 -3.15 8.05
C SER A 258 -3.45 -2.79 8.38
N LEU A 259 -2.57 -3.79 8.45
CA LEU A 259 -1.15 -3.58 8.68
C LEU A 259 -0.41 -3.18 7.40
N HIS A 260 -0.71 -3.83 6.28
CA HIS A 260 -0.02 -3.60 5.00
C HIS A 260 -0.91 -3.04 3.90
N GLY A 261 -2.23 -3.16 4.05
CA GLY A 261 -3.22 -2.51 3.21
C GLY A 261 -3.71 -1.20 3.84
N GLY A 262 -4.72 -0.62 3.22
CA GLY A 262 -5.42 0.55 3.69
C GLY A 262 -6.54 0.18 4.66
N ASN A 263 -6.72 1.01 5.68
CA ASN A 263 -7.81 0.87 6.64
C ASN A 263 -9.17 1.08 5.96
N GLY A 264 -10.23 0.51 6.52
CA GLY A 264 -11.59 0.81 6.10
C GLY A 264 -12.01 2.23 6.46
N GLY A 265 -13.00 2.75 5.74
CA GLY A 265 -13.66 4.00 6.07
C GLY A 265 -14.41 3.90 7.42
N SER A 266 -14.35 4.98 8.19
CA SER A 266 -15.14 5.21 9.41
C SER A 266 -16.27 6.22 9.16
N GLY A 267 -17.35 6.13 9.93
CA GLY A 267 -18.60 6.79 9.56
C GLY A 267 -18.72 8.20 10.03
N ALA A 268 -19.64 8.90 9.38
CA ALA A 268 -20.19 10.15 9.87
C ALA A 268 -21.51 9.84 10.58
N THR A 269 -21.65 10.28 11.82
CA THR A 269 -22.88 10.08 12.59
C THR A 269 -24.01 10.98 12.11
N ASN A 270 -23.72 12.11 11.44
CA ASN A 270 -24.72 13.03 10.90
C ASN A 270 -24.12 13.94 9.80
N VAL A 271 -24.67 13.88 8.59
CA VAL A 271 -24.55 14.87 7.48
C VAL A 271 -23.17 15.13 6.86
N ALA A 272 -22.09 14.57 7.39
CA ALA A 272 -20.77 14.63 6.74
C ALA A 272 -20.57 13.42 5.83
N ASP A 273 -19.82 13.59 4.73
CA ASP A 273 -19.54 12.52 3.79
C ASP A 273 -18.84 11.35 4.48
N ALA A 274 -19.34 10.15 4.22
CA ALA A 274 -18.72 8.90 4.63
C ALA A 274 -17.25 8.87 4.17
N THR A 275 -16.32 8.48 5.06
CA THR A 275 -14.91 8.48 4.70
C THR A 275 -14.58 7.35 3.72
N ASN A 276 -13.70 7.66 2.78
CA ASN A 276 -13.18 6.67 1.84
C ASN A 276 -12.29 5.65 2.57
N GLY A 277 -12.20 4.44 2.02
CA GLY A 277 -11.20 3.46 2.42
C GLY A 277 -9.78 3.97 2.12
N GLY A 278 -8.86 3.67 3.02
CA GLY A 278 -7.43 3.94 2.85
C GLY A 278 -6.85 3.19 1.65
N ILE A 279 -5.76 3.72 1.10
CA ILE A 279 -5.06 3.11 -0.03
C ILE A 279 -3.81 2.37 0.51
N PRO A 280 -3.52 1.15 0.04
CA PRO A 280 -4.26 0.41 -0.99
C PRO A 280 -5.47 -0.34 -0.44
N SER A 281 -6.50 -0.55 -1.24
CA SER A 281 -7.54 -1.58 -1.05
C SER A 281 -8.54 -1.47 0.11
N GLY A 282 -8.54 -0.42 0.93
CA GLY A 282 -9.50 -0.27 2.04
C GLY A 282 -10.96 -0.19 1.57
N GLY A 283 -11.90 -0.77 2.33
CA GLY A 283 -13.33 -0.68 2.04
C GLY A 283 -13.91 0.68 2.44
N GLY A 284 -14.82 1.23 1.63
CA GLY A 284 -15.53 2.46 1.94
C GLY A 284 -16.64 2.23 2.97
N ILE A 285 -17.04 3.27 3.71
CA ILE A 285 -18.12 3.14 4.68
C ILE A 285 -19.51 3.42 4.08
N GLY A 286 -20.55 2.75 4.55
CA GLY A 286 -21.92 3.08 4.21
C GLY A 286 -22.40 4.42 4.76
N ASP A 287 -23.40 5.01 4.10
CA ASP A 287 -24.12 6.21 4.55
C ASP A 287 -25.65 5.97 4.59
N VAL A 288 -26.34 6.62 5.53
CA VAL A 288 -27.78 6.46 5.77
C VAL A 288 -28.60 7.74 5.56
N ARG A 289 -28.02 8.86 5.09
CA ARG A 289 -28.78 10.11 4.96
C ARG A 289 -28.32 11.00 3.81
N SER A 290 -28.73 10.65 2.59
CA SER A 290 -28.61 11.48 1.37
C SER A 290 -27.19 11.91 0.99
N GLY A 291 -26.17 11.57 1.77
CA GLY A 291 -24.77 11.73 1.44
C GLY A 291 -24.30 10.62 0.53
N ALA A 292 -23.10 10.81 -0.01
CA ALA A 292 -22.42 9.75 -0.71
C ALA A 292 -21.79 8.80 0.32
N ALA A 293 -21.97 7.49 0.11
CA ALA A 293 -21.19 6.48 0.79
C ALA A 293 -19.69 6.65 0.45
N GLY A 294 -18.83 6.18 1.34
CA GLY A 294 -17.39 6.20 1.14
C GLY A 294 -17.01 5.32 -0.05
N SER A 295 -16.10 5.82 -0.88
CA SER A 295 -15.48 5.02 -1.94
C SER A 295 -14.46 4.04 -1.35
N GLY A 296 -14.25 2.92 -2.02
CA GLY A 296 -13.14 2.03 -1.71
C GLY A 296 -11.79 2.61 -2.14
N GLY A 297 -10.72 2.22 -1.46
CA GLY A 297 -9.35 2.50 -1.87
C GLY A 297 -8.99 1.74 -3.14
N ARG A 298 -8.27 2.38 -4.06
CA ARG A 298 -7.71 1.70 -5.24
C ARG A 298 -6.72 0.59 -4.86
N GLY A 299 -6.51 -0.35 -5.77
CA GLY A 299 -5.47 -1.36 -5.67
C GLY A 299 -4.06 -0.79 -5.86
N GLU A 300 -3.06 -1.67 -5.82
CA GLU A 300 -1.65 -1.35 -6.01
C GLU A 300 -0.89 -2.60 -6.46
N VAL A 301 0.19 -2.42 -7.24
CA VAL A 301 1.13 -3.50 -7.57
C VAL A 301 2.53 -3.06 -7.22
N ARG A 302 3.27 -3.90 -6.50
CA ARG A 302 4.69 -3.67 -6.19
C ARG A 302 5.53 -4.79 -6.76
N VAL A 303 6.65 -4.42 -7.36
CA VAL A 303 7.62 -5.36 -7.93
C VAL A 303 8.96 -5.08 -7.30
N TYR A 304 9.55 -6.09 -6.68
CA TYR A 304 10.88 -6.08 -6.11
C TYR A 304 11.74 -7.05 -6.90
N SER A 305 12.91 -6.63 -7.35
CA SER A 305 13.83 -7.52 -8.05
C SER A 305 15.25 -7.35 -7.55
N THR A 306 15.95 -8.46 -7.39
CA THR A 306 17.35 -8.50 -6.96
C THR A 306 18.15 -9.27 -8.02
N PRO A 307 19.18 -8.66 -8.64
CA PRO A 307 19.99 -9.31 -9.67
C PRO A 307 20.66 -10.59 -9.19
#